data_AF-A0A957MVM5-F1
#
_entry.id   AF-A0A957MVM5-F1
#
_cell.length_a   1.000
_cell.length_b   1.000
_cell.length_c   1.000
_cell.angle_alpha   90.00
_cell.angle_beta   90.00
_cell.angle_gamma   90.00
#
_symmetry.space_group_name_H-M   'P 1'
#
loop_
_entity.id
_entity.type
_entity.pdbx_description
1 polymer ?
#
loop_
_entity_poly.entity_id
_entity_poly.type
_entity_poly.pdbx_seq_one_letter_code
_entity_poly.pdbx_strand_id
1 'polypeptide(L)'
;MIGETIKAKIIEALNARYGSWSGFQDEQFIEDETRYKRRVAEETQPLVARAVLDEMVQQGQWDDFIAQLELAGKRSINLLYMRTPKSGDLKLLYAPALAGDLRAEFCRAFFRLLYGDGGAPERLGAFVAFLEANRLPIYWTFPTYFLFISDPDHNLLVKPSTIKDFLEFIDAGERWNRWPTAEGYQAILDTAAEVGAAFEEYGRPDLIDVQSVMYVCADVERGKVTSVESTSPRQRPGIFKPEAFALLKDLDDDPTVAFCQAHQEELERLVTVPFQHVFRSVAGRLSETIRATMETDKRLFSIFAKNDFGRGGAWSHYWGAFYPKGSKRSQDAQLSMWINHELFEHGFYIGNYGSTQRQRFSRNSQVHAQILEPILSQLIGDNVRFGDRENLIVQPDGTFAYRDGSEPTWAEFLQDPSRFNNDVSYFLAPEDLVELEEDALVERVLDSFRRLFPLVLLATLDEPIAEIEAYVAQEFPELDEEEEEEELQPLLPLPDIAAETGFSQAELARWVAAIQRKRQAIFYGPPGT
;
A
#
# COMPACT_ATOMS: atom_id res chain seq x y z
N MET A 1 32.01 6.13 -20.34
CA MET A 1 30.83 6.73 -20.98
C MET A 1 29.90 5.60 -21.37
N ILE A 2 28.63 5.68 -20.99
CA ILE A 2 27.59 4.75 -21.44
C ILE A 2 27.45 4.87 -22.96
N GLY A 3 27.86 3.82 -23.68
CA GLY A 3 27.73 3.76 -25.13
C GLY A 3 26.31 3.38 -25.58
N GLU A 4 26.01 3.58 -26.87
CA GLU A 4 24.68 3.29 -27.45
C GLU A 4 24.18 1.87 -27.17
N THR A 5 25.07 0.87 -27.16
CA THR A 5 24.70 -0.52 -26.83
C THR A 5 24.19 -0.68 -25.40
N ILE A 6 24.88 -0.08 -24.42
CA ILE A 6 24.46 -0.14 -23.02
C ILE A 6 23.21 0.70 -22.79
N LYS A 7 23.12 1.86 -23.44
CA LYS A 7 21.91 2.70 -23.43
C LYS A 7 20.69 1.94 -23.96
N ALA A 8 20.83 1.24 -25.09
CA ALA A 8 19.76 0.39 -25.63
C ALA A 8 19.36 -0.72 -24.67
N LYS A 9 20.34 -1.37 -24.01
CA LYS A 9 20.09 -2.40 -22.98
C LYS A 9 19.31 -1.83 -21.78
N ILE A 10 19.65 -0.62 -21.33
CA ILE A 10 18.91 0.08 -20.27
C ILE A 10 17.47 0.40 -20.72
N ILE A 11 17.28 0.89 -21.95
CA ILE A 11 15.94 1.16 -22.50
C ILE A 11 15.13 -0.13 -22.60
N GLU A 12 15.74 -1.24 -23.01
CA GLU A 12 15.09 -2.56 -23.04
C GLU A 12 14.65 -3.00 -21.64
N ALA A 13 15.49 -2.80 -20.62
CA ALA A 13 15.13 -3.06 -19.23
C ALA A 13 13.96 -2.18 -18.74
N LEU A 14 13.96 -0.89 -19.08
CA LEU A 14 12.86 0.03 -18.75
C LEU A 14 11.57 -0.38 -19.47
N ASN A 15 11.64 -0.69 -20.75
CA ASN A 15 10.48 -1.16 -21.52
C ASN A 15 9.99 -2.53 -21.07
N ALA A 16 10.86 -3.41 -20.60
CA ALA A 16 10.45 -4.69 -20.02
C ALA A 16 9.59 -4.49 -18.77
N ARG A 17 9.80 -3.40 -18.02
CA ARG A 17 9.02 -3.06 -16.82
C ARG A 17 7.79 -2.17 -17.11
N TYR A 18 7.94 -1.17 -17.97
CA TYR A 18 6.92 -0.13 -18.20
C TYR A 18 6.24 -0.23 -19.57
N GLY A 19 6.57 -1.25 -20.37
CA GLY A 19 6.05 -1.49 -21.72
C GLY A 19 6.62 -0.54 -22.76
N SER A 20 6.21 0.73 -22.72
CA SER A 20 6.68 1.79 -23.63
C SER A 20 7.13 2.99 -22.83
N TRP A 21 8.24 2.84 -22.11
CA TRP A 21 8.82 3.90 -21.31
C TRP A 21 9.14 5.10 -22.19
N SER A 22 8.46 6.22 -21.93
CA SER A 22 8.49 7.40 -22.78
C SER A 22 9.52 8.45 -22.34
N GLY A 23 10.11 8.28 -21.15
CA GLY A 23 11.10 9.17 -20.56
C GLY A 23 10.88 9.34 -19.06
N PHE A 24 11.58 10.29 -18.43
CA PHE A 24 11.46 10.51 -16.98
C PHE A 24 10.14 11.14 -16.54
N GLN A 25 9.31 11.57 -17.49
CA GLN A 25 7.95 12.05 -17.25
C GLN A 25 6.89 10.93 -17.39
N ASP A 26 7.31 9.70 -17.64
CA ASP A 26 6.42 8.54 -17.71
C ASP A 26 5.71 8.34 -16.36
N GLU A 27 4.37 8.39 -16.36
CA GLU A 27 3.56 8.40 -15.14
C GLU A 27 3.81 7.15 -14.29
N GLN A 28 3.98 5.98 -14.92
CA GLN A 28 4.21 4.73 -14.22
C GLN A 28 5.62 4.68 -13.62
N PHE A 29 6.64 5.13 -14.36
CA PHE A 29 7.98 5.28 -13.80
C PHE A 29 8.00 6.24 -12.62
N ILE A 30 7.22 7.34 -12.70
CA ILE A 30 7.09 8.30 -11.61
C ILE A 30 6.47 7.64 -10.37
N GLU A 31 5.32 6.99 -10.52
CA GLU A 31 4.63 6.32 -9.42
C GLU A 31 5.53 5.27 -8.74
N ASP A 32 6.02 4.32 -9.54
CA ASP A 32 6.66 3.11 -9.03
C ASP A 32 8.03 3.40 -8.44
N GLU A 33 8.79 4.34 -9.01
CA GLU A 33 10.20 4.49 -8.67
C GLU A 33 10.57 5.83 -8.06
N THR A 34 10.04 6.96 -8.52
CA THR A 34 10.60 8.26 -8.14
C THR A 34 9.77 9.01 -7.10
N ARG A 35 8.43 8.90 -7.14
CA ARG A 35 7.51 9.64 -6.26
C ARG A 35 7.79 9.39 -4.79
N TYR A 36 7.92 8.14 -4.38
CA TYR A 36 8.17 7.83 -2.97
C TYR A 36 9.58 8.25 -2.53
N LYS A 37 10.59 8.20 -3.42
CA LYS A 37 11.96 8.62 -3.13
C LYS A 37 12.03 10.14 -2.91
N ARG A 38 11.36 10.91 -3.78
CA ARG A 38 11.21 12.37 -3.66
C ARG A 38 10.49 12.75 -2.36
N ARG A 39 9.32 12.15 -2.10
CA ARG A 39 8.55 12.39 -0.87
C ARG A 39 9.41 12.13 0.38
N VAL A 40 10.14 11.03 0.41
CA VAL A 40 11.04 10.70 1.52
C VAL A 40 12.11 11.78 1.71
N ALA A 41 12.78 12.22 0.63
CA ALA A 41 13.79 13.27 0.72
C ALA A 41 13.16 14.57 1.24
N GLU A 42 12.04 15.02 0.66
CA GLU A 42 11.32 16.23 1.07
C GLU A 42 10.89 16.21 2.55
N GLU A 43 10.34 15.10 3.03
CA GLU A 43 9.87 14.98 4.41
C GLU A 43 11.01 14.85 5.43
N THR A 44 12.16 14.29 5.03
CA THR A 44 13.28 14.00 5.95
C THR A 44 14.39 15.03 5.93
N GLN A 45 14.56 15.79 4.85
CA GLN A 45 15.58 16.81 4.73
C GLN A 45 15.50 17.87 5.84
N PRO A 46 14.31 18.37 6.27
CA PRO A 46 14.22 19.29 7.41
C PRO A 46 14.74 18.70 8.72
N LEU A 47 14.64 17.38 8.89
CA LEU A 47 15.07 16.70 10.11
C LEU A 47 16.58 16.61 10.22
N VAL A 48 17.28 16.53 9.09
CA VAL A 48 18.74 16.40 9.04
C VAL A 48 19.42 17.68 8.59
N ALA A 49 18.68 18.78 8.43
CA ALA A 49 19.18 20.06 7.94
C ALA A 49 20.38 20.56 8.75
N ARG A 50 21.32 21.24 8.07
CA ARG A 50 22.57 21.75 8.67
C ARG A 50 22.32 22.55 9.95
N ALA A 51 21.37 23.48 9.94
CA ALA A 51 21.08 24.33 11.09
C ALA A 51 20.62 23.50 12.31
N VAL A 52 19.77 22.50 12.09
CA VAL A 52 19.25 21.61 13.14
C VAL A 52 20.38 20.80 13.77
N LEU A 53 21.19 20.14 12.93
CA LEU A 53 22.27 19.29 13.43
C LEU A 53 23.44 20.09 14.02
N ASP A 54 23.76 21.27 13.48
CA ASP A 54 24.81 22.15 14.00
C ASP A 54 24.43 22.69 15.38
N GLU A 55 23.19 23.12 15.57
CA GLU A 55 22.68 23.56 16.87
C GLU A 55 22.83 22.46 17.93
N MET A 56 22.40 21.24 17.62
CA MET A 56 22.54 20.10 18.51
C MET A 56 24.02 19.80 18.84
N VAL A 57 24.92 19.94 17.86
CA VAL A 57 26.37 19.75 18.06
C VAL A 57 26.98 20.85 18.94
N GLN A 58 26.54 22.10 18.78
CA GLN A 58 27.03 23.23 19.59
C GLN A 58 26.52 23.17 21.03
N GLN A 59 25.28 22.73 21.23
CA GLN A 59 24.66 22.59 22.55
C GLN A 59 25.02 21.28 23.25
N GLY A 60 25.66 20.35 22.56
CA GLY A 60 26.03 19.04 23.11
C GLY A 60 24.84 18.10 23.33
N GLN A 61 23.78 18.25 22.55
CA GLN A 61 22.55 17.46 22.60
C GLN A 61 22.71 16.14 21.84
N TRP A 62 23.62 15.28 22.30
CA TRP A 62 23.99 14.06 21.58
C TRP A 62 22.86 13.03 21.49
N ASP A 63 22.06 12.92 22.53
CA ASP A 63 20.93 11.98 22.57
C ASP A 63 19.82 12.42 21.62
N ASP A 64 19.52 13.71 21.59
CA ASP A 64 18.54 14.29 20.66
C ASP A 64 19.03 14.19 19.22
N PHE A 65 20.32 14.39 18.96
CA PHE A 65 20.92 14.16 17.65
C PHE A 65 20.69 12.72 17.17
N ILE A 66 20.96 11.72 18.01
CA ILE A 66 20.74 10.32 17.67
C ILE A 66 19.25 10.03 17.44
N ALA A 67 18.36 10.55 18.30
CA ALA A 67 16.92 10.41 18.14
C ALA A 67 16.42 11.06 16.84
N GLN A 68 17.02 12.19 16.44
CA GLN A 68 16.72 12.89 15.20
C GLN A 68 17.11 12.06 13.98
N LEU A 69 18.30 11.44 13.99
CA LEU A 69 18.70 10.51 12.92
C LEU A 69 17.79 9.28 12.86
N GLU A 70 17.40 8.75 14.03
CA GLU A 70 16.49 7.62 14.11
C GLU A 70 15.11 7.96 13.55
N LEU A 71 14.59 9.15 13.86
CA LEU A 71 13.34 9.67 13.31
C LEU A 71 13.43 9.81 11.78
N ALA A 72 14.49 10.43 11.26
CA ALA A 72 14.71 10.59 9.83
C ALA A 72 14.83 9.24 9.11
N GLY A 73 15.51 8.25 9.71
CA GLY A 73 15.60 6.89 9.15
C GLY A 73 14.26 6.15 9.16
N LYS A 74 13.43 6.32 10.19
CA LYS A 74 12.12 5.65 10.33
C LYS A 74 11.05 6.17 9.36
N ARG A 75 11.22 7.36 8.78
CA ARG A 75 10.34 7.89 7.74
C ARG A 75 10.51 7.16 6.39
N SER A 76 11.60 6.39 6.21
CA SER A 76 11.97 5.74 4.96
C SER A 76 11.54 4.28 4.85
N ILE A 77 10.23 4.05 4.85
CA ILE A 77 9.63 2.70 4.88
C ILE A 77 10.02 1.85 3.65
N ASN A 78 10.24 2.48 2.48
CA ASN A 78 10.57 1.79 1.22
C ASN A 78 12.09 1.76 0.91
N LEU A 79 12.89 2.61 1.55
CA LEU A 79 14.32 2.74 1.24
C LEU A 79 15.22 1.98 2.20
N LEU A 80 14.85 1.84 3.47
CA LEU A 80 15.68 1.16 4.47
C LEU A 80 15.06 -0.17 4.92
N TYR A 81 15.91 -1.16 5.21
CA TYR A 81 15.50 -2.39 5.86
C TYR A 81 15.35 -2.18 7.37
N MET A 82 14.10 -2.21 7.85
CA MET A 82 13.72 -1.73 9.19
C MET A 82 13.10 -2.81 10.10
N ARG A 83 13.16 -4.11 9.72
CA ARG A 83 12.51 -5.24 10.42
C ARG A 83 12.85 -5.33 11.92
N THR A 84 14.08 -4.95 12.30
CA THR A 84 14.40 -4.61 13.69
C THR A 84 15.42 -3.46 13.74
N PRO A 85 15.35 -2.51 14.70
CA PRO A 85 16.30 -1.41 14.74
C PRO A 85 17.75 -1.86 15.01
N LYS A 86 17.93 -2.99 15.71
CA LYS A 86 19.26 -3.52 16.10
C LYS A 86 19.96 -4.34 15.02
N SER A 87 19.25 -4.80 13.98
CA SER A 87 19.82 -5.59 12.88
C SER A 87 19.58 -4.99 11.49
N GLY A 88 18.78 -3.93 11.40
CA GLY A 88 18.47 -3.23 10.15
C GLY A 88 19.51 -2.20 9.72
N ASP A 89 19.15 -1.35 8.76
CA ASP A 89 20.07 -0.33 8.22
C ASP A 89 20.42 0.76 9.23
N LEU A 90 19.65 0.92 10.32
CA LEU A 90 19.95 1.84 11.42
C LEU A 90 20.76 1.22 12.57
N LYS A 91 21.21 -0.05 12.45
CA LYS A 91 21.90 -0.77 13.54
C LYS A 91 23.10 -0.03 14.13
N LEU A 92 23.76 0.84 13.36
CA LEU A 92 24.86 1.66 13.83
C LEU A 92 24.46 2.56 15.02
N LEU A 93 23.22 3.10 15.02
CA LEU A 93 22.70 3.94 16.11
C LEU A 93 22.46 3.15 17.41
N TYR A 94 22.37 1.82 17.32
CA TYR A 94 22.12 0.92 18.45
C TYR A 94 23.37 0.13 18.86
N ALA A 95 24.52 0.40 18.24
CA ALA A 95 25.76 -0.29 18.56
C ALA A 95 26.09 -0.08 20.06
N PRO A 96 26.30 -1.14 20.87
CA PRO A 96 26.62 -0.98 22.28
C PRO A 96 27.89 -0.15 22.53
N ALA A 97 28.82 -0.15 21.57
CA ALA A 97 30.02 0.68 21.60
C ALA A 97 29.71 2.18 21.53
N LEU A 98 28.57 2.58 20.96
CA LEU A 98 28.13 3.97 20.82
C LEU A 98 27.52 4.51 22.12
N ALA A 99 28.34 4.55 23.17
CA ALA A 99 28.02 5.03 24.51
C ALA A 99 29.12 5.95 25.05
N GLY A 100 28.81 6.74 26.08
CA GLY A 100 29.77 7.66 26.70
C GLY A 100 30.34 8.67 25.70
N ASP A 101 31.63 8.97 25.82
CA ASP A 101 32.31 10.01 25.03
C ASP A 101 32.31 9.72 23.52
N LEU A 102 32.30 8.44 23.12
CA LEU A 102 32.26 8.06 21.70
C LEU A 102 30.96 8.51 21.01
N ARG A 103 29.86 8.68 21.77
CA ARG A 103 28.60 9.20 21.22
C ARG A 103 28.77 10.63 20.72
N ALA A 104 29.44 11.49 21.48
CA ALA A 104 29.72 12.87 21.08
C ALA A 104 30.63 12.93 19.85
N GLU A 105 31.67 12.09 19.83
CA GLU A 105 32.58 12.01 18.67
C GLU A 105 31.87 11.52 17.40
N PHE A 106 30.98 10.52 17.55
CA PHE A 106 30.15 10.03 16.46
C PHE A 106 29.24 11.14 15.89
N CYS A 107 28.52 11.88 16.73
CA CYS A 107 27.66 12.97 16.26
C CYS A 107 28.46 14.02 15.48
N ARG A 108 29.66 14.37 15.93
CA ARG A 108 30.56 15.29 15.19
C ARG A 108 31.08 14.69 13.89
N ALA A 109 31.46 13.42 13.89
CA ALA A 109 31.92 12.71 12.69
C ALA A 109 30.79 12.60 11.66
N PHE A 110 29.57 12.30 12.11
CA PHE A 110 28.38 12.23 11.27
C PHE A 110 27.95 13.60 10.76
N PHE A 111 28.02 14.65 11.58
CA PHE A 111 27.80 16.02 11.09
C PHE A 111 28.79 16.38 9.98
N ARG A 112 30.06 16.01 10.13
CA ARG A 112 31.08 16.19 9.07
C ARG A 112 30.85 15.35 7.83
N LEU A 113 30.23 14.17 7.95
CA LEU A 113 29.79 13.37 6.80
C LEU A 113 28.83 14.19 5.91
N LEU A 114 27.83 14.84 6.52
CA LEU A 114 26.79 15.56 5.78
C LEU A 114 27.19 16.99 5.39
N TYR A 115 27.94 17.69 6.24
CA TYR A 115 28.18 19.14 6.13
C TYR A 115 29.64 19.57 6.33
N GLY A 116 30.57 18.63 6.44
CA GLY A 116 32.00 18.92 6.49
C GLY A 116 32.54 19.44 5.17
N ASP A 117 33.80 19.85 5.19
CA ASP A 117 34.53 20.29 4.01
C ASP A 117 34.84 19.12 3.06
N GLY A 118 34.99 19.42 1.76
CA GLY A 118 35.23 18.43 0.71
C GLY A 118 33.94 17.88 0.07
N GLY A 119 34.11 17.02 -0.93
CA GLY A 119 33.00 16.35 -1.61
C GLY A 119 32.43 15.22 -0.75
N ALA A 120 31.25 14.73 -1.12
CA ALA A 120 30.63 13.62 -0.43
C ALA A 120 31.50 12.34 -0.36
N PRO A 121 32.26 11.97 -1.41
CA PRO A 121 33.20 10.84 -1.35
C PRO A 121 34.28 11.00 -0.29
N GLU A 122 34.94 12.15 -0.19
CA GLU A 122 35.97 12.38 0.83
C GLU A 122 35.38 12.35 2.24
N ARG A 123 34.20 12.96 2.42
CA ARG A 123 33.49 12.97 3.71
C ARG A 123 33.03 11.56 4.12
N LEU A 124 32.57 10.75 3.18
CA LEU A 124 32.27 9.33 3.40
C LEU A 124 33.53 8.56 3.81
N GLY A 125 34.64 8.73 3.10
CA GLY A 125 35.91 8.07 3.43
C GLY A 125 36.40 8.42 4.84
N ALA A 126 36.34 9.70 5.22
CA ALA A 126 36.70 10.16 6.57
C ALA A 126 35.77 9.57 7.64
N PHE A 127 34.46 9.47 7.36
CA PHE A 127 33.51 8.84 8.28
C PHE A 127 33.75 7.34 8.43
N VAL A 128 34.02 6.62 7.33
CA VAL A 128 34.36 5.18 7.37
C VAL A 128 35.63 4.95 8.19
N ALA A 129 36.68 5.76 8.01
CA ALA A 129 37.91 5.67 8.80
C ALA A 129 37.65 5.89 10.31
N PHE A 130 36.74 6.82 10.65
CA PHE A 130 36.29 7.00 12.03
C PHE A 130 35.57 5.76 12.58
N LEU A 131 34.66 5.16 11.80
CA LEU A 131 33.96 3.94 12.22
C LEU A 131 34.94 2.78 12.44
N GLU A 132 35.92 2.62 11.56
CA GLU A 132 36.95 1.58 11.66
C GLU A 132 37.80 1.74 12.91
N ALA A 133 38.33 2.95 13.14
CA ALA A 133 39.14 3.26 14.31
C ALA A 133 38.42 2.96 15.64
N ASN A 134 37.09 3.07 15.64
CA ASN A 134 36.24 2.85 16.82
C ASN A 134 35.51 1.50 16.81
N ARG A 135 35.85 0.59 15.88
CA ARG A 135 35.26 -0.76 15.77
C ARG A 135 33.73 -0.75 15.66
N LEU A 136 33.19 0.27 15.01
CA LEU A 136 31.77 0.38 14.73
C LEU A 136 31.40 -0.36 13.42
N PRO A 137 30.14 -0.78 13.23
CA PRO A 137 29.70 -1.43 11.99
C PRO A 137 29.93 -0.55 10.76
N ILE A 138 30.56 -1.11 9.72
CA ILE A 138 30.85 -0.44 8.44
C ILE A 138 30.03 -1.09 7.33
N TYR A 139 29.22 -0.29 6.64
CA TYR A 139 28.40 -0.73 5.51
C TYR A 139 27.89 0.49 4.73
N TRP A 140 27.46 0.27 3.48
CA TRP A 140 27.11 1.34 2.54
C TRP A 140 25.80 2.08 2.89
N THR A 141 24.74 1.34 3.26
CA THR A 141 23.37 1.87 3.27
C THR A 141 23.18 3.02 4.24
N PHE A 142 23.71 2.91 5.47
CA PHE A 142 23.53 3.96 6.49
C PHE A 142 24.11 5.32 6.07
N PRO A 143 25.43 5.47 5.82
CA PRO A 143 25.98 6.79 5.51
C PRO A 143 25.47 7.34 4.17
N THR A 144 25.29 6.49 3.15
CA THR A 144 24.83 6.95 1.83
C THR A 144 23.34 7.30 1.80
N TYR A 145 22.52 6.67 2.65
CA TYR A 145 21.14 7.10 2.86
C TYR A 145 21.06 8.54 3.35
N PHE A 146 21.83 8.88 4.38
CA PHE A 146 21.80 10.23 4.95
C PHE A 146 22.41 11.27 4.01
N LEU A 147 23.45 10.92 3.25
CA LEU A 147 23.93 11.77 2.15
C LEU A 147 22.81 12.02 1.13
N PHE A 148 22.15 10.96 0.66
CA PHE A 148 21.05 11.03 -0.30
C PHE A 148 19.89 11.92 0.18
N ILE A 149 19.35 11.71 1.39
CA ILE A 149 18.22 12.53 1.85
C ILE A 149 18.61 13.98 2.20
N SER A 150 19.88 14.23 2.54
CA SER A 150 20.35 15.58 2.84
C SER A 150 20.51 16.44 1.59
N ASP A 151 20.91 15.81 0.48
CA ASP A 151 21.26 16.45 -0.78
C ASP A 151 21.07 15.45 -1.94
N PRO A 152 19.81 15.17 -2.31
CA PRO A 152 19.47 14.15 -3.31
C PRO A 152 19.91 14.51 -4.73
N ASP A 153 20.20 15.79 -4.97
CA ASP A 153 20.64 16.29 -6.28
C ASP A 153 22.10 15.91 -6.59
N HIS A 154 22.90 15.61 -5.55
CA HIS A 154 24.33 15.31 -5.69
C HIS A 154 24.75 13.96 -5.12
N ASN A 155 23.87 13.25 -4.42
CA ASN A 155 24.20 12.01 -3.72
C ASN A 155 23.24 10.88 -4.06
N LEU A 156 23.74 9.65 -3.94
CA LEU A 156 22.97 8.42 -4.15
C LEU A 156 22.98 7.52 -2.91
N LEU A 157 21.87 6.81 -2.71
CA LEU A 157 21.76 5.70 -1.76
C LEU A 157 22.35 4.43 -2.37
N VAL A 158 23.38 3.88 -1.71
CA VAL A 158 24.01 2.63 -2.13
C VAL A 158 23.39 1.46 -1.38
N LYS A 159 22.49 0.74 -2.06
CA LYS A 159 22.09 -0.63 -1.68
C LYS A 159 23.06 -1.62 -2.31
N PRO A 160 23.89 -2.35 -1.54
CA PRO A 160 25.01 -3.09 -2.09
C PRO A 160 24.67 -4.08 -3.20
N SER A 161 23.65 -4.90 -3.01
CA SER A 161 23.21 -5.84 -4.06
C SER A 161 22.73 -5.10 -5.30
N THR A 162 21.91 -4.05 -5.14
CA THR A 162 21.34 -3.30 -6.28
C THR A 162 22.41 -2.60 -7.10
N ILE A 163 23.35 -1.94 -6.45
CA ILE A 163 24.42 -1.25 -7.18
C ILE A 163 25.38 -2.27 -7.82
N LYS A 164 25.71 -3.37 -7.14
CA LYS A 164 26.51 -4.44 -7.73
C LYS A 164 25.86 -4.99 -9.01
N ASP A 165 24.60 -5.39 -8.92
CA ASP A 165 23.90 -6.04 -10.03
C ASP A 165 23.67 -5.04 -11.18
N PHE A 166 23.45 -3.76 -10.90
CA PHE A 166 23.44 -2.72 -11.93
C PHE A 166 24.79 -2.57 -12.63
N LEU A 167 25.90 -2.54 -11.87
CA LEU A 167 27.24 -2.44 -12.44
C LEU A 167 27.56 -3.67 -13.29
N GLU A 168 27.14 -4.87 -12.88
CA GLU A 168 27.21 -6.08 -13.69
C GLU A 168 26.36 -5.95 -14.97
N PHE A 169 25.14 -5.41 -14.85
CA PHE A 169 24.23 -5.19 -15.98
C PHE A 169 24.83 -4.26 -17.05
N ILE A 170 25.60 -3.23 -16.68
CA ILE A 170 26.24 -2.31 -17.63
C ILE A 170 27.68 -2.70 -18.00
N ASP A 171 28.10 -3.93 -17.72
CA ASP A 171 29.46 -4.44 -17.95
C ASP A 171 30.57 -3.61 -17.27
N ALA A 172 30.26 -3.01 -16.10
CA ALA A 172 31.17 -2.20 -15.28
C ALA A 172 31.36 -2.78 -13.86
N GLY A 173 31.21 -4.10 -13.70
CA GLY A 173 31.27 -4.80 -12.41
C GLY A 173 32.60 -4.62 -11.67
N GLU A 174 33.70 -4.31 -12.38
CA GLU A 174 35.01 -4.01 -11.79
C GLU A 174 35.02 -2.71 -10.97
N ARG A 175 34.05 -1.81 -11.18
CA ARG A 175 33.87 -0.58 -10.38
C ARG A 175 33.25 -0.87 -9.01
N TRP A 176 32.69 -2.06 -8.78
CA TRP A 176 32.03 -2.40 -7.52
C TRP A 176 33.04 -2.63 -6.39
N ASN A 177 32.84 -1.95 -5.26
CA ASN A 177 33.56 -2.21 -4.03
C ASN A 177 32.59 -2.69 -2.94
N ARG A 178 32.86 -3.88 -2.39
CA ARG A 178 32.06 -4.45 -1.30
C ARG A 178 32.04 -3.54 -0.06
N TRP A 179 33.14 -2.83 0.21
CA TRP A 179 33.29 -1.96 1.37
C TRP A 179 33.18 -0.49 0.98
N PRO A 180 32.50 0.33 1.82
CA PRO A 180 32.40 1.76 1.58
C PRO A 180 33.79 2.40 1.62
N THR A 181 34.13 3.11 0.54
CA THR A 181 35.39 3.85 0.36
C THR A 181 35.08 5.14 -0.40
N ALA A 182 35.96 6.14 -0.29
CA ALA A 182 35.81 7.39 -1.05
C ALA A 182 35.86 7.09 -2.56
N GLU A 183 36.84 6.30 -3.00
CA GLU A 183 37.03 5.91 -4.39
C GLU A 183 35.85 5.10 -4.91
N GLY A 184 35.34 4.16 -4.11
CA GLY A 184 34.16 3.36 -4.48
C GLY A 184 32.90 4.20 -4.63
N TYR A 185 32.69 5.20 -3.77
CA TYR A 185 31.51 6.07 -3.87
C TYR A 185 31.63 7.04 -5.06
N GLN A 186 32.82 7.60 -5.28
CA GLN A 186 33.10 8.42 -6.47
C GLN A 186 32.83 7.63 -7.75
N ALA A 187 33.30 6.38 -7.84
CA ALA A 187 33.05 5.54 -9.01
C ALA A 187 31.54 5.29 -9.27
N ILE A 188 30.72 5.19 -8.21
CA ILE A 188 29.26 5.06 -8.32
C ILE A 188 28.64 6.37 -8.81
N LEU A 189 29.04 7.52 -8.26
CA LEU A 189 28.56 8.84 -8.69
C LEU A 189 28.95 9.15 -10.13
N ASP A 190 30.18 8.83 -10.54
CA ASP A 190 30.65 8.98 -11.91
C ASP A 190 29.81 8.12 -12.86
N THR A 191 29.53 6.88 -12.47
CA THR A 191 28.66 5.98 -13.25
C THR A 191 27.25 6.55 -13.38
N ALA A 192 26.68 7.11 -12.32
CA ALA A 192 25.38 7.75 -12.37
C ALA A 192 25.37 8.99 -13.28
N ALA A 193 26.41 9.83 -13.21
CA ALA A 193 26.57 10.97 -14.11
C ALA A 193 26.66 10.52 -15.58
N GLU A 194 27.40 9.43 -15.87
CA GLU A 194 27.46 8.84 -17.21
C GLU A 194 26.09 8.34 -17.71
N VAL A 195 25.28 7.75 -16.83
CA VAL A 195 23.90 7.32 -17.15
C VAL A 195 23.00 8.54 -17.38
N GLY A 196 23.02 9.53 -16.49
CA GLY A 196 22.21 10.74 -16.63
C GLY A 196 22.50 11.47 -17.95
N ALA A 197 23.79 11.64 -18.29
CA ALA A 197 24.22 12.25 -19.54
C ALA A 197 23.71 11.48 -20.78
N ALA A 198 23.72 10.14 -20.73
CA ALA A 198 23.24 9.31 -21.84
C ALA A 198 21.73 9.43 -22.09
N PHE A 199 20.96 9.88 -21.09
CA PHE A 199 19.51 9.96 -21.13
C PHE A 199 18.97 11.41 -21.08
N GLU A 200 19.80 12.43 -21.30
CA GLU A 200 19.34 13.83 -21.31
C GLU A 200 18.18 14.11 -22.26
N GLU A 201 18.13 13.41 -23.41
CA GLU A 201 17.07 13.54 -24.41
C GLU A 201 15.69 13.05 -23.93
N TYR A 202 15.65 12.27 -22.84
CA TYR A 202 14.44 11.72 -22.23
C TYR A 202 13.89 12.60 -21.09
N GLY A 203 14.33 13.86 -21.01
CA GLY A 203 13.79 14.86 -20.09
C GLY A 203 14.76 15.38 -19.03
N ARG A 204 16.08 15.25 -19.23
CA ARG A 204 17.16 15.68 -18.31
C ARG A 204 16.96 15.15 -16.88
N PRO A 205 17.33 13.88 -16.62
CA PRO A 205 17.07 13.24 -15.33
C PRO A 205 17.80 13.93 -14.18
N ASP A 206 17.13 13.98 -13.02
CA ASP A 206 17.81 14.22 -11.74
C ASP A 206 18.47 12.92 -11.22
N LEU A 207 19.21 12.99 -10.11
CA LEU A 207 19.85 11.79 -9.55
C LEU A 207 18.85 10.78 -8.95
N ILE A 208 17.63 11.20 -8.59
CA ILE A 208 16.58 10.27 -8.15
C ILE A 208 16.09 9.45 -9.34
N ASP A 209 15.93 10.07 -10.51
CA ASP A 209 15.60 9.41 -11.77
C ASP A 209 16.70 8.43 -12.16
N VAL A 210 17.96 8.86 -12.15
CA VAL A 210 19.11 7.99 -12.46
C VAL A 210 19.16 6.80 -11.51
N GLN A 211 19.03 7.03 -10.19
CA GLN A 211 19.00 5.95 -9.21
C GLN A 211 17.89 4.94 -9.49
N SER A 212 16.74 5.43 -9.92
CA SER A 212 15.57 4.64 -10.24
C SER A 212 15.81 3.75 -11.45
N VAL A 213 16.44 4.27 -12.50
CA VAL A 213 16.92 3.47 -13.64
C VAL A 213 17.87 2.37 -13.19
N MET A 214 18.86 2.71 -12.34
CA MET A 214 19.81 1.72 -11.81
C MET A 214 19.10 0.57 -11.08
N TYR A 215 18.04 0.89 -10.32
CA TYR A 215 17.28 -0.09 -9.54
C TYR A 215 16.45 -1.00 -10.44
N VAL A 216 15.81 -0.45 -11.48
CA VAL A 216 15.05 -1.24 -12.46
C VAL A 216 15.96 -2.21 -13.21
N CYS A 217 17.09 -1.73 -13.71
CA CYS A 217 18.08 -2.56 -14.40
C CYS A 217 18.63 -3.68 -13.50
N ALA A 218 18.92 -3.39 -12.23
CA ALA A 218 19.36 -4.40 -11.27
C ALA A 218 18.29 -5.47 -11.02
N ASP A 219 17.00 -5.12 -11.01
CA ASP A 219 15.93 -6.10 -10.87
C ASP A 219 15.75 -6.97 -12.14
N VAL A 220 15.98 -6.41 -13.33
CA VAL A 220 16.07 -7.19 -14.58
C VAL A 220 17.23 -8.18 -14.54
N GLU A 221 18.42 -7.75 -14.12
CA GLU A 221 19.60 -8.62 -14.00
C GLU A 221 19.36 -9.80 -13.04
N ARG A 222 18.59 -9.59 -11.98
CA ARG A 222 18.17 -10.65 -11.05
C ARG A 222 17.09 -11.59 -11.59
N GLY A 223 16.58 -11.35 -12.80
CA GLY A 223 15.47 -12.08 -13.38
C GLY A 223 14.12 -11.78 -12.72
N LYS A 224 13.97 -10.66 -12.00
CA LYS A 224 12.67 -10.25 -11.43
C LYS A 224 11.75 -9.60 -12.46
N VAL A 225 12.31 -9.15 -13.59
CA VAL A 225 11.59 -8.57 -14.71
C VAL A 225 11.95 -9.39 -15.95
N THR A 226 10.99 -10.11 -16.53
CA THR A 226 11.20 -10.92 -17.73
C THR A 226 10.96 -10.08 -18.99
N SER A 227 11.83 -10.23 -20.00
CA SER A 227 11.71 -9.57 -21.30
C SER A 227 10.39 -9.93 -21.98
N VAL A 228 9.70 -8.92 -22.49
CA VAL A 228 8.37 -9.02 -23.09
C VAL A 228 8.46 -8.73 -24.58
N GLU A 229 8.28 -9.75 -25.42
CA GLU A 229 7.86 -9.51 -26.81
C GLU A 229 6.50 -8.82 -26.82
N SER A 230 6.43 -7.71 -27.55
CA SER A 230 5.25 -6.85 -27.66
C SER A 230 4.04 -7.61 -28.18
N THR A 231 2.93 -7.59 -27.45
CA THR A 231 1.56 -7.51 -27.99
C THR A 231 0.58 -7.23 -26.84
N SER A 232 -0.27 -6.21 -27.03
CA SER A 232 -1.43 -5.82 -26.20
C SER A 232 -1.16 -5.35 -24.76
N PRO A 233 -2.08 -4.57 -24.14
CA PRO A 233 -1.90 -4.05 -22.78
C PRO A 233 -1.80 -5.24 -21.83
N ARG A 234 -0.61 -5.48 -21.27
CA ARG A 234 -0.40 -6.58 -20.33
C ARG A 234 -1.08 -6.20 -19.02
N GLN A 235 -2.07 -7.00 -18.62
CA GLN A 235 -2.56 -7.06 -17.24
C GLN A 235 -1.35 -7.22 -16.31
N ARG A 236 -1.17 -6.28 -15.38
CA ARG A 236 -0.13 -6.39 -14.35
C ARG A 236 -0.48 -7.56 -13.44
N PRO A 237 0.45 -8.47 -13.15
CA PRO A 237 0.13 -9.62 -12.29
C PRO A 237 -0.12 -9.12 -10.86
N GLY A 238 -1.19 -9.58 -10.22
CA GLY A 238 -1.65 -9.08 -8.91
C GLY A 238 -0.61 -9.16 -7.80
N ILE A 239 -0.78 -8.32 -6.77
CA ILE A 239 0.22 -8.16 -5.69
C ILE A 239 0.43 -9.46 -4.88
N PHE A 240 -0.61 -10.30 -4.78
CA PHE A 240 -0.53 -11.64 -4.23
C PHE A 240 -0.30 -12.65 -5.36
N LYS A 241 0.62 -13.58 -5.15
CA LYS A 241 0.96 -14.62 -6.13
C LYS A 241 0.38 -15.98 -5.71
N PRO A 242 0.16 -16.93 -6.63
CA PRO A 242 -0.33 -18.27 -6.29
C PRO A 242 0.49 -18.95 -5.18
N GLU A 243 1.80 -18.71 -5.16
CA GLU A 243 2.73 -19.23 -4.15
C GLU A 243 2.39 -18.75 -2.74
N ALA A 244 1.80 -17.56 -2.59
CA ALA A 244 1.34 -17.06 -1.29
C ALA A 244 0.23 -17.95 -0.71
N PHE A 245 -0.73 -18.35 -1.55
CA PHE A 245 -1.84 -19.21 -1.14
C PHE A 245 -1.40 -20.65 -0.91
N ALA A 246 -0.48 -21.16 -1.74
CA ALA A 246 0.16 -22.46 -1.48
C ALA A 246 0.90 -22.46 -0.13
N LEU A 247 1.67 -21.40 0.16
CA LEU A 247 2.37 -21.29 1.44
C LEU A 247 1.41 -21.16 2.64
N LEU A 248 0.30 -20.42 2.48
CA LEU A 248 -0.74 -20.34 3.51
C LEU A 248 -1.47 -21.67 3.70
N LYS A 249 -1.59 -22.49 2.64
CA LYS A 249 -2.14 -23.85 2.72
C LYS A 249 -1.20 -24.77 3.48
N ASP A 250 0.10 -24.71 3.21
CA ASP A 250 1.11 -25.48 3.93
C ASP A 250 1.14 -25.08 5.42
N LEU A 251 0.99 -23.79 5.73
CA LEU A 251 0.86 -23.30 7.11
C LEU A 251 -0.45 -23.77 7.77
N ASP A 252 -1.53 -23.93 7.02
CA ASP A 252 -2.79 -24.48 7.54
C ASP A 252 -2.64 -25.98 7.88
N ASP A 253 -1.88 -26.72 7.08
CA ASP A 253 -1.55 -28.13 7.32
C ASP A 253 -0.55 -28.32 8.49
N ASP A 254 0.39 -27.40 8.68
CA ASP A 254 1.35 -27.37 9.80
C ASP A 254 1.34 -26.01 10.53
N PRO A 255 0.31 -25.73 11.36
CA PRO A 255 0.13 -24.44 12.02
C PRO A 255 1.02 -24.31 13.27
N THR A 256 2.34 -24.33 13.06
CA THR A 256 3.35 -24.27 14.12
C THR A 256 4.30 -23.08 13.98
N VAL A 257 4.82 -22.60 15.12
CA VAL A 257 5.86 -21.57 15.16
C VAL A 257 7.13 -22.04 14.46
N ALA A 258 7.43 -23.35 14.51
CA ALA A 258 8.57 -23.94 13.82
C ALA A 258 8.45 -23.77 12.30
N PHE A 259 7.27 -24.05 11.74
CA PHE A 259 6.97 -23.78 10.34
C PHE A 259 7.16 -22.29 10.02
N CYS A 260 6.56 -21.39 10.81
CA CYS A 260 6.70 -19.95 10.59
C CYS A 260 8.16 -19.46 10.64
N GLN A 261 9.00 -20.06 11.48
CA GLN A 261 10.43 -19.73 11.57
C GLN A 261 11.21 -20.26 10.37
N ALA A 262 10.91 -21.49 9.92
CA ALA A 262 11.53 -22.08 8.75
C ALA A 262 11.21 -21.32 7.45
N HIS A 263 9.97 -20.85 7.31
CA HIS A 263 9.47 -20.12 6.15
C HIS A 263 9.37 -18.60 6.37
N GLN A 264 10.14 -18.06 7.32
CA GLN A 264 10.01 -16.68 7.77
C GLN A 264 10.24 -15.63 6.66
N GLU A 265 11.18 -15.88 5.75
CA GLU A 265 11.47 -14.99 4.63
C GLU A 265 10.39 -15.07 3.54
N GLU A 266 9.84 -16.26 3.31
CA GLU A 266 8.79 -16.50 2.32
C GLU A 266 7.45 -15.90 2.78
N LEU A 267 7.04 -16.15 4.03
CA LEU A 267 5.84 -15.55 4.63
C LEU A 267 5.90 -14.02 4.63
N GLU A 268 7.09 -13.45 4.77
CA GLU A 268 7.25 -12.01 4.64
C GLU A 268 7.10 -11.53 3.22
N ARG A 269 7.88 -12.10 2.30
CA ARG A 269 7.92 -11.67 0.91
C ARG A 269 6.58 -11.88 0.20
N LEU A 270 5.90 -12.99 0.46
CA LEU A 270 4.71 -13.42 -0.28
C LEU A 270 3.39 -13.00 0.35
N VAL A 271 3.33 -12.83 1.68
CA VAL A 271 2.07 -12.52 2.39
C VAL A 271 2.17 -11.21 3.15
N THR A 272 3.09 -11.11 4.09
CA THR A 272 3.11 -10.02 5.08
C THR A 272 3.41 -8.67 4.44
N VAL A 273 4.44 -8.57 3.61
CA VAL A 273 4.83 -7.31 2.96
C VAL A 273 3.78 -6.84 1.95
N PRO A 274 3.31 -7.68 1.00
CA PRO A 274 2.20 -7.32 0.11
C PRO A 274 0.94 -6.86 0.86
N PHE A 275 0.51 -7.63 1.87
CA PHE A 275 -0.67 -7.28 2.67
C PHE A 275 -0.51 -5.94 3.39
N GLN A 276 0.63 -5.75 4.06
CA GLN A 276 0.89 -4.50 4.78
C GLN A 276 1.03 -3.30 3.81
N HIS A 277 1.53 -3.54 2.60
CA HIS A 277 1.62 -2.51 1.57
C HIS A 277 0.22 -2.03 1.18
N VAL A 278 -0.66 -2.93 0.74
CA VAL A 278 -2.06 -2.61 0.40
C VAL A 278 -2.74 -1.87 1.57
N PHE A 279 -2.64 -2.40 2.79
CA PHE A 279 -3.28 -1.81 3.96
C PHE A 279 -2.78 -0.39 4.27
N ARG A 280 -1.47 -0.12 4.13
CA ARG A 280 -0.91 1.23 4.35
C ARG A 280 -1.21 2.18 3.19
N SER A 281 -1.26 1.69 1.96
CA SER A 281 -1.65 2.48 0.79
C SER A 281 -3.10 2.95 0.93
N VAL A 282 -4.00 2.08 1.43
CA VAL A 282 -5.36 2.48 1.82
C VAL A 282 -5.32 3.54 2.93
N ALA A 283 -4.55 3.33 4.00
CA ALA A 283 -4.45 4.29 5.11
C ALA A 283 -4.08 5.72 4.64
N GLY A 284 -3.12 5.84 3.72
CA GLY A 284 -2.68 7.13 3.17
C GLY A 284 -3.74 7.84 2.33
N ARG A 285 -4.77 7.13 1.88
CA ARG A 285 -5.81 7.61 0.97
C ARG A 285 -7.19 7.76 1.61
N LEU A 286 -7.38 7.28 2.84
CA LEU A 286 -8.60 7.49 3.62
C LEU A 286 -8.85 8.99 3.83
N SER A 287 -10.13 9.39 3.88
CA SER A 287 -10.50 10.79 4.11
C SER A 287 -10.14 11.25 5.52
N GLU A 288 -10.11 12.56 5.72
CA GLU A 288 -9.75 13.15 7.01
C GLU A 288 -10.73 12.72 8.12
N THR A 289 -12.03 12.57 7.81
CA THR A 289 -13.05 12.11 8.75
C THR A 289 -12.72 10.72 9.32
N ILE A 290 -12.31 9.79 8.45
CA ILE A 290 -11.92 8.44 8.86
C ILE A 290 -10.61 8.48 9.64
N ARG A 291 -9.59 9.20 9.14
CA ARG A 291 -8.27 9.30 9.80
C ARG A 291 -8.32 10.03 11.14
N ALA A 292 -9.27 10.96 11.34
CA ALA A 292 -9.49 11.62 12.61
C ALA A 292 -10.01 10.63 13.66
N THR A 293 -10.89 9.72 13.24
CA THR A 293 -11.58 8.73 14.09
C THR A 293 -10.72 7.49 14.38
N MET A 294 -10.00 7.01 13.38
CA MET A 294 -9.33 5.70 13.38
C MET A 294 -7.81 5.80 13.58
N GLU A 295 -7.22 4.84 14.29
CA GLU A 295 -5.78 4.60 14.37
C GLU A 295 -5.34 3.86 13.10
N THR A 296 -4.53 4.54 12.29
CA THR A 296 -4.09 4.10 10.96
C THR A 296 -2.59 3.84 10.86
N ASP A 297 -1.83 4.02 11.93
CA ASP A 297 -0.37 3.99 11.90
C ASP A 297 0.21 2.87 12.77
N LYS A 298 -0.32 2.70 13.98
CA LYS A 298 0.32 1.90 15.03
C LYS A 298 -0.47 0.65 15.38
N ARG A 299 0.26 -0.44 15.55
CA ARG A 299 -0.24 -1.74 16.06
C ARG A 299 -1.42 -2.30 15.25
N LEU A 300 -1.39 -2.10 13.94
CA LEU A 300 -2.48 -2.46 13.01
C LEU A 300 -2.53 -3.97 12.71
N PHE A 301 -1.38 -4.63 12.70
CA PHE A 301 -1.25 -5.97 12.13
C PHE A 301 -1.15 -7.06 13.18
N SER A 302 -1.64 -8.24 12.84
CA SER A 302 -1.44 -9.47 13.60
C SER A 302 -0.03 -10.02 13.40
N ILE A 303 0.23 -11.17 14.03
CA ILE A 303 1.42 -11.99 13.81
C ILE A 303 0.94 -13.44 13.64
N PHE A 304 1.68 -14.25 12.89
CA PHE A 304 1.36 -15.66 12.72
C PHE A 304 1.52 -16.45 14.03
N ALA A 305 2.59 -16.22 14.79
CA ALA A 305 2.82 -16.96 16.04
C ALA A 305 1.71 -16.72 17.08
N LYS A 306 1.10 -17.80 17.60
CA LYS A 306 0.14 -17.70 18.71
C LYS A 306 0.88 -17.54 20.02
N ASN A 307 0.30 -16.75 20.92
CA ASN A 307 0.70 -16.77 22.32
C ASN A 307 -0.14 -17.81 23.07
N ASP A 308 0.27 -19.08 22.98
CA ASP A 308 -0.45 -20.24 23.50
C ASP A 308 0.23 -20.88 24.73
N PHE A 309 0.96 -20.06 25.50
CA PHE A 309 1.70 -20.48 26.69
C PHE A 309 2.75 -21.58 26.41
N GLY A 310 3.38 -21.52 25.24
CA GLY A 310 4.51 -22.39 24.87
C GLY A 310 4.11 -23.70 24.20
N ARG A 311 2.87 -23.82 23.70
CA ARG A 311 2.45 -24.96 22.87
C ARG A 311 2.93 -24.83 21.42
N GLY A 312 3.38 -23.63 21.02
CA GLY A 312 4.11 -23.42 19.78
C GLY A 312 3.25 -23.42 18.52
N GLY A 313 1.96 -23.11 18.65
CA GLY A 313 1.03 -22.99 17.53
C GLY A 313 1.15 -21.66 16.78
N ALA A 314 0.69 -21.66 15.53
CA ALA A 314 0.58 -20.50 14.65
C ALA A 314 -0.84 -20.36 14.09
N TRP A 315 -1.25 -19.13 13.80
CA TRP A 315 -2.43 -18.84 13.01
C TRP A 315 -2.11 -19.15 11.55
N SER A 316 -3.03 -19.80 10.83
CA SER A 316 -2.91 -20.06 9.38
C SER A 316 -3.40 -18.90 8.51
N HIS A 317 -3.49 -17.71 9.10
CA HIS A 317 -4.01 -16.52 8.47
C HIS A 317 -3.29 -15.28 8.97
N TYR A 318 -3.39 -14.20 8.19
CA TYR A 318 -2.84 -12.89 8.51
C TYR A 318 -3.93 -11.83 8.43
N TRP A 319 -3.85 -10.82 9.29
CA TRP A 319 -4.90 -9.79 9.33
C TRP A 319 -4.39 -8.46 9.87
N GLY A 320 -5.10 -7.39 9.50
CA GLY A 320 -4.86 -6.04 9.97
C GLY A 320 -6.16 -5.30 10.16
N ALA A 321 -6.18 -4.31 11.06
CA ALA A 321 -7.35 -3.48 11.25
C ALA A 321 -6.98 -2.04 11.62
N PHE A 322 -7.76 -1.10 11.08
CA PHE A 322 -7.93 0.24 11.62
C PHE A 322 -9.01 0.16 12.70
N TYR A 323 -8.85 0.91 13.78
CA TYR A 323 -9.73 0.86 14.95
C TYR A 323 -9.80 2.24 15.59
N PRO A 324 -10.87 2.59 16.33
CA PRO A 324 -11.00 3.89 16.97
C PRO A 324 -9.77 4.29 17.80
N LYS A 325 -9.33 5.55 17.63
CA LYS A 325 -8.18 6.10 18.37
C LYS A 325 -8.41 6.01 19.86
N GLY A 326 -7.35 5.67 20.59
CA GLY A 326 -7.40 5.49 22.05
C GLY A 326 -7.95 4.12 22.49
N SER A 327 -8.33 3.25 21.56
CA SER A 327 -8.84 1.90 21.84
C SER A 327 -7.86 0.80 21.40
N LYS A 328 -8.36 -0.42 21.19
CA LYS A 328 -7.60 -1.58 20.69
C LYS A 328 -8.43 -2.35 19.68
N ARG A 329 -7.79 -2.88 18.63
CA ARG A 329 -8.41 -3.78 17.63
C ARG A 329 -9.32 -4.84 18.25
N SER A 330 -8.85 -5.52 19.31
CA SER A 330 -9.60 -6.63 19.92
C SER A 330 -10.83 -6.22 20.74
N GLN A 331 -11.05 -4.92 20.98
CA GLN A 331 -12.06 -4.38 21.89
C GLN A 331 -13.02 -3.39 21.23
N ASP A 332 -12.89 -3.12 19.94
CA ASP A 332 -13.62 -2.04 19.29
C ASP A 332 -14.02 -2.36 17.86
N ALA A 333 -14.74 -1.43 17.23
CA ALA A 333 -15.01 -1.45 15.80
C ALA A 333 -13.72 -1.50 14.99
N GLN A 334 -13.75 -2.21 13.89
CA GLN A 334 -12.61 -2.42 13.01
C GLN A 334 -13.04 -2.23 11.56
N LEU A 335 -12.20 -1.54 10.79
CA LEU A 335 -12.13 -1.71 9.35
C LEU A 335 -10.92 -2.61 9.09
N SER A 336 -11.18 -3.85 8.71
CA SER A 336 -10.18 -4.92 8.70
C SER A 336 -9.96 -5.51 7.32
N MET A 337 -8.72 -5.98 7.11
CA MET A 337 -8.37 -6.93 6.07
C MET A 337 -7.96 -8.25 6.72
N TRP A 338 -8.22 -9.36 6.06
CA TRP A 338 -7.86 -10.70 6.51
C TRP A 338 -7.56 -11.61 5.29
N ILE A 339 -6.60 -12.53 5.42
CA ILE A 339 -6.22 -13.45 4.35
C ILE A 339 -5.83 -14.84 4.90
N ASN A 340 -6.30 -15.89 4.22
CA ASN A 340 -5.80 -17.27 4.37
C ASN A 340 -5.62 -17.93 2.98
N HIS A 341 -5.49 -19.25 2.97
CA HIS A 341 -5.34 -20.02 1.73
C HIS A 341 -6.62 -20.12 0.89
N GLU A 342 -7.80 -19.86 1.46
CA GLU A 342 -9.10 -20.03 0.79
C GLU A 342 -9.69 -18.72 0.27
N LEU A 343 -9.40 -17.58 0.92
CA LEU A 343 -10.02 -16.31 0.60
C LEU A 343 -9.22 -15.11 1.12
N PHE A 344 -9.58 -13.95 0.57
CA PHE A 344 -9.25 -12.64 1.08
C PHE A 344 -10.52 -11.89 1.48
N GLU A 345 -10.49 -11.23 2.63
CA GLU A 345 -11.62 -10.53 3.22
C GLU A 345 -11.24 -9.09 3.53
N HIS A 346 -12.15 -8.15 3.24
CA HIS A 346 -12.06 -6.78 3.69
C HIS A 346 -13.43 -6.27 4.13
N GLY A 347 -13.52 -5.71 5.34
CA GLY A 347 -14.82 -5.45 5.92
C GLY A 347 -14.83 -4.71 7.24
N PHE A 348 -16.00 -4.72 7.88
CA PHE A 348 -16.27 -4.20 9.21
C PHE A 348 -16.47 -5.34 10.19
N TYR A 349 -15.85 -5.22 11.36
CA TYR A 349 -16.01 -6.20 12.44
C TYR A 349 -15.87 -5.51 13.80
N ILE A 350 -16.57 -5.99 14.84
CA ILE A 350 -16.34 -5.53 16.21
C ILE A 350 -15.56 -6.59 16.98
N GLY A 351 -14.43 -6.23 17.59
CA GLY A 351 -13.58 -7.18 18.31
C GLY A 351 -14.34 -8.02 19.36
N ASN A 352 -13.97 -9.31 19.49
CA ASN A 352 -14.61 -10.25 20.42
C ASN A 352 -14.64 -9.77 21.89
N TYR A 353 -13.72 -8.88 22.29
CA TYR A 353 -13.66 -8.34 23.66
C TYR A 353 -14.31 -6.96 23.79
N GLY A 354 -14.98 -6.45 22.76
CA GLY A 354 -15.64 -5.15 22.74
C GLY A 354 -17.09 -5.20 23.18
N SER A 355 -17.36 -5.64 24.41
CA SER A 355 -18.74 -5.84 24.90
C SER A 355 -19.59 -4.57 24.85
N THR A 356 -19.02 -3.42 25.22
CA THR A 356 -19.71 -2.12 25.18
C THR A 356 -20.07 -1.71 23.76
N GLN A 357 -19.13 -1.85 22.83
CA GLN A 357 -19.31 -1.50 21.42
C GLN A 357 -20.33 -2.40 20.74
N ARG A 358 -20.28 -3.72 20.99
CA ARG A 358 -21.26 -4.69 20.47
C ARG A 358 -22.67 -4.40 20.98
N GLN A 359 -22.81 -4.06 22.27
CA GLN A 359 -24.10 -3.67 22.84
C GLN A 359 -24.63 -2.36 22.25
N ARG A 360 -23.77 -1.35 22.12
CA ARG A 360 -24.12 -0.07 21.49
C ARG A 360 -24.55 -0.27 20.04
N PHE A 361 -23.74 -0.98 19.25
CA PHE A 361 -24.04 -1.28 17.86
C PHE A 361 -25.39 -1.99 17.73
N SER A 362 -25.61 -3.07 18.50
CA SER A 362 -26.88 -3.81 18.47
C SER A 362 -28.08 -2.93 18.81
N ARG A 363 -27.96 -2.08 19.84
CA ARG A 363 -29.01 -1.13 20.22
C ARG A 363 -29.28 -0.13 19.10
N ASN A 364 -28.24 0.50 18.56
CA ASN A 364 -28.37 1.53 17.55
C ASN A 364 -28.93 0.96 16.24
N SER A 365 -28.48 -0.23 15.83
CA SER A 365 -29.03 -0.97 14.68
C SER A 365 -30.53 -1.21 14.83
N GLN A 366 -30.98 -1.69 15.99
CA GLN A 366 -32.39 -1.99 16.24
C GLN A 366 -33.26 -0.73 16.31
N VAL A 367 -32.79 0.30 17.03
CA VAL A 367 -33.55 1.55 17.23
C VAL A 367 -33.73 2.31 15.92
N HIS A 368 -32.71 2.30 15.06
CA HIS A 368 -32.71 3.08 13.82
C HIS A 368 -32.86 2.23 12.55
N ALA A 369 -33.27 0.96 12.67
CA ALA A 369 -33.31 0.02 11.54
C ALA A 369 -34.03 0.58 10.31
N GLN A 370 -35.19 1.25 10.51
CA GLN A 370 -35.99 1.82 9.41
C GLN A 370 -35.28 2.94 8.64
N ILE A 371 -34.38 3.67 9.29
CA ILE A 371 -33.58 4.75 8.68
C ILE A 371 -32.30 4.15 8.07
N LEU A 372 -31.66 3.23 8.79
CA LEU A 372 -30.38 2.65 8.40
C LEU A 372 -30.51 1.70 7.20
N GLU A 373 -31.58 0.91 7.11
CA GLU A 373 -31.75 -0.08 6.05
C GLU A 373 -31.63 0.52 4.63
N PRO A 374 -32.37 1.58 4.24
CA PRO A 374 -32.24 2.15 2.91
C PRO A 374 -30.85 2.78 2.70
N ILE A 375 -30.32 3.50 3.69
CA ILE A 375 -28.99 4.16 3.60
C ILE A 375 -27.91 3.11 3.35
N LEU A 376 -27.85 2.06 4.17
CA LEU A 376 -26.83 1.03 4.09
C LEU A 376 -27.00 0.15 2.84
N SER A 377 -28.24 -0.15 2.42
CA SER A 377 -28.48 -0.92 1.20
C SER A 377 -28.05 -0.15 -0.04
N GLN A 378 -28.33 1.15 -0.13
CA GLN A 378 -27.89 2.00 -1.24
C GLN A 378 -26.37 2.22 -1.21
N LEU A 379 -25.80 2.46 -0.03
CA LEU A 379 -24.38 2.77 0.12
C LEU A 379 -23.47 1.56 -0.06
N ILE A 380 -23.81 0.41 0.52
CA ILE A 380 -22.94 -0.77 0.59
C ILE A 380 -23.33 -1.83 -0.47
N GLY A 381 -24.61 -1.87 -0.85
CA GLY A 381 -25.18 -2.85 -1.78
C GLY A 381 -25.39 -4.24 -1.16
N ASP A 382 -25.69 -5.21 -2.01
CA ASP A 382 -26.03 -6.60 -1.64
C ASP A 382 -24.86 -7.60 -1.80
N ASN A 383 -23.71 -7.14 -2.31
CA ASN A 383 -22.53 -7.99 -2.56
C ASN A 383 -21.73 -8.32 -1.30
N VAL A 384 -22.10 -7.73 -0.18
CA VAL A 384 -21.56 -7.97 1.16
C VAL A 384 -22.06 -9.31 1.73
N ARG A 385 -21.31 -9.88 2.67
CA ARG A 385 -21.75 -10.99 3.51
C ARG A 385 -21.72 -10.61 4.98
N PHE A 386 -22.60 -11.24 5.75
CA PHE A 386 -22.82 -11.01 7.17
C PHE A 386 -22.32 -12.22 7.97
N GLY A 387 -21.61 -11.97 9.05
CA GLY A 387 -21.14 -13.03 9.95
C GLY A 387 -19.82 -13.68 9.55
N ASP A 388 -19.44 -14.67 10.35
CA ASP A 388 -18.11 -15.26 10.27
C ASP A 388 -17.88 -15.97 8.94
N ARG A 389 -16.66 -15.78 8.41
CA ARG A 389 -16.14 -16.47 7.21
C ARG A 389 -16.29 -18.00 7.25
N GLU A 390 -16.35 -18.60 8.45
CA GLU A 390 -16.60 -20.04 8.64
C GLU A 390 -17.98 -20.47 8.13
N ASN A 391 -18.95 -19.55 8.06
CA ASN A 391 -20.29 -19.82 7.53
C ASN A 391 -20.34 -19.75 6.01
N LEU A 392 -19.27 -19.33 5.34
CA LEU A 392 -19.21 -19.18 3.89
C LEU A 392 -18.46 -20.33 3.22
N ILE A 393 -18.81 -20.57 1.96
CA ILE A 393 -18.09 -21.44 1.04
C ILE A 393 -17.80 -20.69 -0.26
N VAL A 394 -16.59 -20.89 -0.78
CA VAL A 394 -16.22 -20.47 -2.13
C VAL A 394 -16.80 -21.47 -3.12
N GLN A 395 -17.59 -20.99 -4.07
CA GLN A 395 -18.14 -21.77 -5.16
C GLN A 395 -17.11 -21.93 -6.28
N PRO A 396 -17.27 -22.95 -7.16
CA PRO A 396 -16.34 -23.17 -8.27
C PRO A 396 -16.23 -22.01 -9.27
N ASP A 397 -17.17 -21.07 -9.25
CA ASP A 397 -17.18 -19.86 -10.09
C ASP A 397 -16.60 -18.62 -9.37
N GLY A 398 -15.95 -18.81 -8.21
CA GLY A 398 -15.37 -17.73 -7.41
C GLY A 398 -16.36 -16.99 -6.51
N THR A 399 -17.66 -17.31 -6.58
CA THR A 399 -18.68 -16.64 -5.76
C THR A 399 -18.75 -17.21 -4.34
N PHE A 400 -19.39 -16.47 -3.42
CA PHE A 400 -19.53 -16.87 -2.02
C PHE A 400 -20.98 -17.12 -1.66
N ALA A 401 -21.25 -18.29 -1.07
CA ALA A 401 -22.56 -18.67 -0.55
C ALA A 401 -22.48 -19.10 0.93
N TYR A 402 -23.58 -18.99 1.66
CA TYR A 402 -23.67 -19.49 3.02
C TYR A 402 -23.84 -21.01 3.03
N ARG A 403 -23.17 -21.69 3.97
CA ARG A 403 -23.18 -23.15 4.12
C ARG A 403 -24.58 -23.71 4.39
N ASP A 404 -25.43 -22.94 5.05
CA ASP A 404 -26.82 -23.31 5.36
C ASP A 404 -27.81 -22.91 4.23
N GLY A 405 -27.31 -22.29 3.15
CA GLY A 405 -28.12 -21.81 2.04
C GLY A 405 -28.94 -20.56 2.35
N SER A 406 -28.67 -19.86 3.46
CA SER A 406 -29.33 -18.59 3.78
C SER A 406 -28.87 -17.44 2.86
N GLU A 407 -29.72 -16.42 2.74
CA GLU A 407 -29.43 -15.16 2.04
C GLU A 407 -29.85 -13.99 2.96
N PRO A 408 -29.11 -13.74 4.05
CA PRO A 408 -29.45 -12.69 5.00
C PRO A 408 -29.46 -11.31 4.36
N THR A 409 -30.43 -10.50 4.78
CA THR A 409 -30.63 -9.13 4.29
C THR A 409 -30.18 -8.09 5.31
N TRP A 410 -30.03 -6.83 4.87
CA TRP A 410 -29.80 -5.70 5.78
C TRP A 410 -30.86 -5.59 6.87
N ALA A 411 -32.14 -5.81 6.55
CA ALA A 411 -33.22 -5.80 7.54
C ALA A 411 -33.01 -6.87 8.63
N GLU A 412 -32.64 -8.10 8.24
CA GLU A 412 -32.34 -9.18 9.19
C GLU A 412 -31.09 -8.90 10.02
N PHE A 413 -30.03 -8.38 9.38
CA PHE A 413 -28.80 -7.99 10.06
C PHE A 413 -29.04 -6.88 11.09
N LEU A 414 -29.79 -5.83 10.75
CA LEU A 414 -30.05 -4.71 11.65
C LEU A 414 -30.96 -5.09 12.82
N GLN A 415 -31.83 -6.09 12.65
CA GLN A 415 -32.65 -6.62 13.74
C GLN A 415 -31.83 -7.38 14.79
N ASP A 416 -30.85 -8.17 14.36
CA ASP A 416 -29.98 -8.92 15.27
C ASP A 416 -28.55 -9.06 14.71
N PRO A 417 -27.72 -8.00 14.79
CA PRO A 417 -26.35 -8.05 14.27
C PRO A 417 -25.47 -9.01 15.07
N SER A 418 -25.86 -9.33 16.31
CA SER A 418 -25.13 -10.26 17.18
C SER A 418 -25.17 -11.70 16.66
N ARG A 419 -26.28 -12.10 16.01
CA ARG A 419 -26.41 -13.37 15.28
C ARG A 419 -25.36 -13.50 14.17
N PHE A 420 -24.95 -12.38 13.59
CA PHE A 420 -23.94 -12.30 12.53
C PHE A 420 -22.59 -11.82 13.06
N ASN A 421 -22.28 -12.08 14.34
CA ASN A 421 -21.03 -11.70 15.00
C ASN A 421 -20.66 -10.20 14.89
N ASN A 422 -21.58 -9.33 14.49
CA ASN A 422 -21.31 -7.93 14.09
C ASN A 422 -20.24 -7.83 13.00
N ASP A 423 -20.29 -8.72 12.01
CA ASP A 423 -19.37 -8.78 10.87
C ASP A 423 -20.13 -8.49 9.56
N VAL A 424 -19.56 -7.59 8.76
CA VAL A 424 -20.08 -7.14 7.47
C VAL A 424 -18.89 -6.99 6.52
N SER A 425 -18.72 -7.93 5.59
CA SER A 425 -17.47 -8.04 4.84
C SER A 425 -17.67 -8.36 3.35
N TYR A 426 -16.73 -7.91 2.53
CA TYR A 426 -16.57 -8.36 1.15
C TYR A 426 -15.48 -9.42 1.08
N PHE A 427 -15.62 -10.32 0.10
CA PHE A 427 -14.76 -11.47 -0.07
C PHE A 427 -14.25 -11.55 -1.51
N LEU A 428 -13.02 -12.05 -1.65
CA LEU A 428 -12.36 -12.32 -2.92
C LEU A 428 -11.79 -13.74 -2.90
N ALA A 429 -12.02 -14.49 -3.96
CA ALA A 429 -11.38 -15.78 -4.14
C ALA A 429 -9.88 -15.59 -4.49
N PRO A 430 -9.01 -16.55 -4.16
CA PRO A 430 -7.59 -16.48 -4.48
C PRO A 430 -7.33 -16.28 -5.98
N GLU A 431 -8.14 -16.90 -6.83
CA GLU A 431 -8.05 -16.81 -8.29
C GLU A 431 -8.25 -15.35 -8.75
N ASP A 432 -9.30 -14.68 -8.24
CA ASP A 432 -9.55 -13.27 -8.54
C ASP A 432 -8.44 -12.36 -7.99
N LEU A 433 -7.95 -12.65 -6.78
CA LEU A 433 -6.95 -11.79 -6.12
C LEU A 433 -5.58 -11.84 -6.82
N VAL A 434 -5.21 -12.99 -7.39
CA VAL A 434 -3.94 -13.14 -8.14
C VAL A 434 -3.98 -12.36 -9.46
N GLU A 435 -5.16 -12.23 -10.07
CA GLU A 435 -5.34 -11.46 -11.31
C GLU A 435 -5.56 -9.97 -11.06
N LEU A 436 -5.96 -9.60 -9.84
CA LEU A 436 -6.29 -8.22 -9.50
C LEU A 436 -5.02 -7.36 -9.33
N GLU A 437 -4.91 -6.33 -10.17
CA GLU A 437 -3.83 -5.35 -10.07
C GLU A 437 -3.81 -4.68 -8.69
N GLU A 438 -2.61 -4.32 -8.23
CA GLU A 438 -2.40 -3.73 -6.91
C GLU A 438 -3.24 -2.47 -6.67
N ASP A 439 -3.21 -1.52 -7.61
CA ASP A 439 -3.98 -0.29 -7.51
C ASP A 439 -5.48 -0.59 -7.46
N ALA A 440 -5.96 -1.53 -8.27
CA ALA A 440 -7.35 -1.94 -8.27
C ALA A 440 -7.77 -2.58 -6.93
N LEU A 441 -6.90 -3.37 -6.31
CA LEU A 441 -7.13 -3.90 -4.97
C LEU A 441 -7.14 -2.80 -3.91
N VAL A 442 -6.20 -1.84 -3.97
CA VAL A 442 -6.17 -0.69 -3.05
C VAL A 442 -7.44 0.14 -3.20
N GLU A 443 -7.89 0.47 -4.42
CA GLU A 443 -9.15 1.18 -4.65
C GLU A 443 -10.34 0.42 -4.09
N ARG A 444 -10.40 -0.90 -4.34
CA ARG A 444 -11.52 -1.73 -3.89
C ARG A 444 -11.62 -1.77 -2.37
N VAL A 445 -10.50 -1.94 -1.68
CA VAL A 445 -10.47 -1.92 -0.21
C VAL A 445 -10.78 -0.53 0.32
N LEU A 446 -10.23 0.53 -0.31
CA LEU A 446 -10.49 1.92 0.07
C LEU A 446 -11.99 2.25 -0.03
N ASP A 447 -12.62 1.95 -1.17
CA ASP A 447 -14.05 2.18 -1.40
C ASP A 447 -14.90 1.40 -0.38
N SER A 448 -14.55 0.14 -0.12
CA SER A 448 -15.22 -0.68 0.89
C SER A 448 -15.14 -0.06 2.29
N PHE A 449 -13.96 0.41 2.69
CA PHE A 449 -13.77 1.06 3.99
C PHE A 449 -14.53 2.38 4.10
N ARG A 450 -14.61 3.17 3.02
CA ARG A 450 -15.44 4.39 2.98
C ARG A 450 -16.93 4.05 3.14
N ARG A 451 -17.43 3.03 2.44
CA ARG A 451 -18.84 2.59 2.50
C ARG A 451 -19.21 1.93 3.83
N LEU A 452 -18.27 1.25 4.48
CA LEU A 452 -18.48 0.55 5.76
C LEU A 452 -18.22 1.44 6.99
N PHE A 453 -17.61 2.62 6.82
CA PHE A 453 -17.34 3.54 7.93
C PHE A 453 -18.58 3.97 8.73
N PRO A 454 -19.79 4.15 8.16
CA PRO A 454 -21.00 4.37 8.94
C PRO A 454 -21.27 3.31 10.03
N LEU A 455 -20.85 2.06 9.82
CA LEU A 455 -20.96 1.01 10.84
C LEU A 455 -20.02 1.25 12.03
N VAL A 456 -18.86 1.89 11.79
CA VAL A 456 -17.96 2.35 12.85
C VAL A 456 -18.63 3.45 13.67
N LEU A 457 -19.25 4.44 13.02
CA LEU A 457 -20.02 5.49 13.70
C LEU A 457 -21.16 4.88 14.53
N LEU A 458 -21.88 3.92 13.96
CA LEU A 458 -22.94 3.18 14.64
C LEU A 458 -22.45 2.45 15.91
N ALA A 459 -21.21 1.94 15.90
CA ALA A 459 -20.60 1.24 17.03
C ALA A 459 -19.93 2.16 18.06
N THR A 460 -19.66 3.43 17.71
CA THR A 460 -18.85 4.34 18.54
C THR A 460 -19.65 5.50 19.14
N LEU A 461 -20.72 5.94 18.47
CA LEU A 461 -21.56 7.06 18.90
C LEU A 461 -22.86 6.58 19.56
N ASP A 462 -23.31 7.29 20.59
CA ASP A 462 -24.60 6.99 21.22
C ASP A 462 -25.80 7.51 20.40
N GLU A 463 -25.62 8.61 19.67
CA GLU A 463 -26.61 9.19 18.74
C GLU A 463 -25.98 9.30 17.34
N PRO A 464 -26.01 8.23 16.52
CA PRO A 464 -25.13 8.11 15.34
C PRO A 464 -25.72 8.69 14.05
N ILE A 465 -27.04 8.91 13.97
CA ILE A 465 -27.73 9.16 12.69
C ILE A 465 -27.29 10.45 12.01
N ALA A 466 -27.27 11.57 12.73
CA ALA A 466 -26.87 12.85 12.14
C ALA A 466 -25.43 12.84 11.61
N GLU A 467 -24.53 12.13 12.29
CA GLU A 467 -23.12 11.99 11.87
C GLU A 467 -22.97 11.04 10.67
N ILE A 468 -23.80 9.99 10.60
CA ILE A 468 -23.86 9.10 9.44
C ILE A 468 -24.38 9.85 8.21
N GLU A 469 -25.47 10.60 8.33
CA GLU A 469 -26.04 11.41 7.25
C GLU A 469 -25.04 12.46 6.75
N ALA A 470 -24.41 13.19 7.67
CA ALA A 470 -23.40 14.18 7.34
C ALA A 470 -22.18 13.56 6.63
N TYR A 471 -21.73 12.39 7.08
CA TYR A 471 -20.64 11.66 6.44
C TYR A 471 -21.01 11.20 5.03
N VAL A 472 -22.21 10.64 4.84
CA VAL A 472 -22.67 10.16 3.53
C VAL A 472 -22.79 11.32 2.54
N ALA A 473 -23.44 12.42 2.94
CA ALA A 473 -23.56 13.62 2.11
C ALA A 473 -22.20 14.21 1.71
N GLN A 474 -21.22 14.18 2.62
CA GLN A 474 -19.88 14.70 2.36
C GLN A 474 -19.05 13.79 1.43
N GLU A 475 -19.10 12.48 1.64
CA GLU A 475 -18.19 11.53 0.96
C GLU A 475 -18.78 10.94 -0.31
N PHE A 476 -20.10 10.93 -0.43
CA PHE A 476 -20.85 10.37 -1.54
C PHE A 476 -21.93 11.37 -1.98
N PRO A 477 -21.54 12.56 -2.46
CA PRO A 477 -22.50 13.59 -2.88
C PRO A 477 -23.43 13.09 -3.99
N GLU A 478 -23.00 12.14 -4.80
CA GLU A 478 -23.83 11.48 -5.82
C GLU A 478 -24.99 10.64 -5.26
N LEU A 479 -24.96 10.31 -3.97
CA LEU A 479 -26.05 9.63 -3.26
C LEU A 479 -26.95 10.62 -2.50
N ASP A 480 -26.48 11.86 -2.31
CA ASP A 480 -27.18 13.00 -1.68
C ASP A 480 -27.71 14.00 -2.71
N GLU A 481 -27.46 13.77 -4.00
CA GLU A 481 -28.38 14.20 -5.04
C GLU A 481 -29.73 13.55 -4.67
N GLU A 482 -30.55 14.26 -3.86
CA GLU A 482 -31.99 14.29 -4.08
C GLU A 482 -32.11 14.17 -5.58
N GLU A 483 -32.74 13.09 -6.08
CA GLU A 483 -33.10 13.01 -7.48
C GLU A 483 -33.57 14.42 -7.82
N GLU A 484 -32.76 15.21 -8.56
CA GLU A 484 -33.33 16.27 -9.38
C GLU A 484 -34.33 15.44 -10.13
N GLU A 485 -35.61 15.49 -9.73
CA GLU A 485 -36.67 14.68 -10.29
C GLU A 485 -36.41 14.80 -11.77
N GLU A 486 -35.79 13.79 -12.39
CA GLU A 486 -35.41 13.88 -13.80
C GLU A 486 -36.77 14.07 -14.41
N GLU A 487 -37.11 15.30 -14.84
CA GLU A 487 -38.49 15.67 -15.12
C GLU A 487 -39.02 14.57 -16.02
N LEU A 488 -39.79 13.64 -15.42
CA LEU A 488 -40.07 12.39 -16.10
C LEU A 488 -40.78 12.87 -17.34
N GLN A 489 -40.18 12.62 -18.51
CA GLN A 489 -40.73 13.07 -19.78
C GLN A 489 -42.22 12.77 -19.71
N PRO A 490 -43.08 13.81 -19.81
CA PRO A 490 -44.48 13.68 -19.42
C PRO A 490 -45.04 12.45 -20.11
N LEU A 491 -45.77 11.61 -19.36
CA LEU A 491 -46.29 10.34 -19.88
C LEU A 491 -47.02 10.59 -21.21
N LEU A 492 -46.35 10.26 -22.31
CA LEU A 492 -46.85 10.43 -23.66
C LEU A 492 -47.64 9.18 -24.06
N PRO A 493 -48.95 9.29 -24.28
CA PRO A 493 -49.75 8.19 -24.81
C PRO A 493 -49.20 7.70 -26.15
N LEU A 494 -49.21 6.38 -26.36
CA LEU A 494 -48.81 5.78 -27.64
C LEU A 494 -49.50 6.39 -28.88
N PRO A 495 -50.77 6.83 -28.83
CA PRO A 495 -51.38 7.57 -29.93
C PRO A 495 -50.65 8.86 -30.31
N ASP A 496 -50.12 9.59 -29.33
CA ASP A 496 -49.47 10.88 -29.55
C ASP A 496 -48.06 10.66 -30.12
N ILE A 497 -47.33 9.67 -29.59
CA ILE A 497 -46.04 9.23 -30.14
C ILE A 497 -46.21 8.71 -31.57
N ALA A 498 -47.29 7.97 -31.86
CA ALA A 498 -47.58 7.49 -33.22
C ALA A 498 -47.83 8.63 -34.21
N ALA A 499 -48.48 9.70 -33.76
CA ALA A 499 -48.73 10.88 -34.58
C ALA A 499 -47.44 11.67 -34.86
N GLU A 500 -46.53 11.78 -33.88
CA GLU A 500 -45.27 12.52 -34.00
C GLU A 500 -44.19 11.76 -34.79
N THR A 501 -44.08 10.45 -34.56
CA THR A 501 -42.98 9.63 -35.12
C THR A 501 -43.34 8.95 -36.44
N GLY A 502 -44.64 8.87 -36.77
CA GLY A 502 -45.14 8.15 -37.94
C GLY A 502 -45.15 6.62 -37.80
N PHE A 503 -44.71 6.07 -36.66
CA PHE A 503 -44.83 4.64 -36.37
C PHE A 503 -46.27 4.28 -35.96
N SER A 504 -46.69 3.05 -36.27
CA SER A 504 -48.01 2.59 -35.84
C SER A 504 -48.06 2.35 -34.33
N GLN A 505 -49.22 2.61 -33.70
CA GLN A 505 -49.41 2.33 -32.27
C GLN A 505 -49.11 0.86 -31.89
N ALA A 506 -49.44 -0.09 -32.78
CA ALA A 506 -49.16 -1.50 -32.58
C ALA A 506 -47.65 -1.81 -32.55
N GLU A 507 -46.87 -1.11 -33.37
CA GLU A 507 -45.42 -1.24 -33.41
C GLU A 507 -44.76 -0.62 -32.18
N LEU A 508 -45.20 0.57 -31.76
CA LEU A 508 -44.73 1.21 -30.54
C LEU A 508 -45.08 0.39 -29.29
N ALA A 509 -46.30 -0.15 -29.20
CA ALA A 509 -46.72 -1.02 -28.11
C ALA A 509 -45.83 -2.27 -27.99
N ARG A 510 -45.42 -2.84 -29.14
CA ARG A 510 -44.50 -3.97 -29.19
C ARG A 510 -43.10 -3.59 -28.67
N TRP A 511 -42.62 -2.39 -28.97
CA TRP A 511 -41.34 -1.89 -28.45
C TRP A 511 -41.39 -1.65 -26.95
N VAL A 512 -42.45 -1.02 -26.44
CA VAL A 512 -42.67 -0.84 -24.99
C VAL A 512 -42.66 -2.19 -24.27
N ALA A 513 -43.40 -3.18 -24.78
CA ALA A 513 -43.41 -4.53 -24.20
C ALA A 513 -42.02 -5.19 -24.24
N ALA A 514 -41.23 -4.95 -25.30
CA ALA A 514 -39.88 -5.47 -25.42
C ALA A 514 -38.91 -4.81 -24.42
N ILE A 515 -39.01 -3.49 -24.23
CA ILE A 515 -38.23 -2.71 -23.26
C ILE A 515 -38.59 -3.14 -21.83
N GLN A 516 -39.88 -3.24 -21.49
CA GLN A 516 -40.33 -3.69 -20.17
C GLN A 516 -39.81 -5.09 -19.85
N ARG A 517 -39.75 -5.98 -20.85
CA ARG A 517 -39.24 -7.35 -20.68
C ARG A 517 -37.71 -7.41 -20.56
N LYS A 518 -36.98 -6.68 -21.41
CA LYS A 518 -35.52 -6.81 -21.55
C LYS A 518 -34.74 -5.76 -20.77
N ARG A 519 -35.42 -4.75 -20.23
CA ARG A 519 -34.84 -3.56 -19.58
C ARG A 519 -33.84 -2.80 -20.47
N GLN A 520 -33.89 -2.99 -21.78
CA GLN A 520 -33.01 -2.33 -22.75
C GLN A 520 -33.65 -2.25 -24.15
N ALA A 521 -33.27 -1.24 -24.92
CA ALA A 521 -33.51 -1.14 -26.36
C ALA A 521 -32.26 -0.59 -27.06
N ILE A 522 -32.01 -1.04 -28.29
CA ILE A 522 -30.91 -0.57 -29.15
C ILE A 522 -31.55 0.01 -30.40
N PHE A 523 -31.33 1.30 -30.64
CA PHE A 523 -31.68 1.94 -31.91
C PHE A 523 -30.45 1.90 -32.81
N TYR A 524 -30.63 1.44 -34.05
CA TYR A 524 -29.57 1.39 -35.05
C TYR A 524 -30.04 2.14 -36.29
N GLY A 525 -29.26 3.14 -36.70
CA GLY A 525 -29.51 4.01 -37.84
C GLY A 525 -28.22 4.47 -38.50
N PRO A 526 -28.30 5.11 -39.68
CA PRO A 526 -27.15 5.72 -40.32
C PRO A 526 -26.55 6.84 -39.44
N PRO A 527 -25.26 7.18 -39.62
CA PRO A 527 -24.59 8.21 -38.80
C PRO A 527 -25.36 9.53 -38.84
N GLY A 528 -25.73 10.05 -37.66
CA GLY A 528 -26.53 11.28 -37.51
C GLY A 528 -28.01 11.08 -37.17
N THR A 529 -28.40 9.86 -36.82
CA THR A 529 -29.65 9.56 -36.07
C THR A 529 -29.30 9.43 -34.60
#